data_AF-T2IE28-F1
#
_entry.id   AF-T2IE28-F1
#
_cell.length_a   1.000
_cell.length_b   1.000
_cell.length_c   1.000
_cell.angle_alpha   90.00
_cell.angle_beta   90.00
_cell.angle_gamma   90.00
#
_symmetry.space_group_name_H-M   'P 1'
#
loop_
_entity.id
_entity.type
_entity.pdbx_description
1 polymer ?
#
loop_
_entity_poly.entity_id
_entity_poly.type
_entity_poly.pdbx_seq_one_letter_code
_entity_poly.pdbx_strand_id
1 'polypeptide(L)'
;MTVQDDARENQLIKLFQLEQPPNRRRNDTDALLNYKGKTFYFELKSTTKNSVITVRDFGIEHIKKWQNKHWIIGFYDQETNLKYCHYASPKEMSKWIKEKEQYIAGDFKLAQLVPNLINLQVMYNIVGEKQYYTIQDAKKIQKRQYTLEEYHQLMDRENGYSPQRMLQIIRDRCEYIMRRGSTLNNPHIPASYFNGWEKIIDNRASKLRQYLDQYLD
;
A
#
# COMPACT_ATOMS: atom_id res chain seq x y z
N MET A 1 15.04 4.54 15.99
CA MET A 1 14.32 4.94 14.78
C MET A 1 12.82 4.98 15.02
N THR A 2 12.13 3.86 15.34
CA THR A 2 10.67 3.86 15.55
C THR A 2 10.15 4.91 16.53
N VAL A 3 10.73 5.02 17.74
CA VAL A 3 10.31 6.04 18.73
C VAL A 3 10.46 7.47 18.20
N GLN A 4 11.46 7.72 17.36
CA GLN A 4 11.70 9.03 16.77
C GLN A 4 10.72 9.31 15.62
N ASP A 5 10.40 8.31 14.82
CA ASP A 5 9.41 8.41 13.75
C ASP A 5 8.00 8.62 14.34
N ASP A 6 7.65 7.89 15.39
CA ASP A 6 6.40 8.05 16.15
C ASP A 6 6.32 9.44 16.79
N ALA A 7 7.42 9.97 17.34
CA ALA A 7 7.46 11.31 17.93
C ALA A 7 7.21 12.40 16.87
N ARG A 8 7.81 12.28 15.68
CA ARG A 8 7.59 13.23 14.57
C ARG A 8 6.16 13.16 14.06
N GLU A 9 5.61 11.97 13.88
CA GLU A 9 4.24 11.78 13.45
C GLU A 9 3.25 12.42 14.44
N ASN A 10 3.40 12.13 15.74
CA ASN A 10 2.58 12.73 16.80
C ASN A 10 2.71 14.26 16.85
N GLN A 11 3.91 14.79 16.60
CA GLN A 11 4.12 16.23 16.50
C GLN A 11 3.32 16.83 15.34
N LEU A 12 3.33 16.20 14.15
CA LEU A 12 2.53 16.66 13.00
C LEU A 12 1.03 16.61 13.31
N ILE A 13 0.54 15.53 13.91
CA ILE A 13 -0.86 15.39 14.34
C ILE A 13 -1.25 16.57 15.25
N LYS A 14 -0.43 16.86 16.27
CA LYS A 14 -0.69 17.96 17.21
C LYS A 14 -0.67 19.33 16.52
N LEU A 15 0.34 19.60 15.69
CA LEU A 15 0.53 20.89 15.03
C LEU A 15 -0.58 21.21 14.01
N PHE A 16 -1.10 20.19 13.35
CA PHE A 16 -2.19 20.32 12.38
C PHE A 16 -3.58 20.08 12.98
N GLN A 17 -3.65 19.76 14.28
CA GLN A 17 -4.89 19.42 14.99
C GLN A 17 -5.67 18.31 14.29
N LEU A 18 -4.98 17.23 13.97
CA LEU A 18 -5.55 16.01 13.40
C LEU A 18 -5.91 15.02 14.51
N GLU A 19 -6.65 13.99 14.14
CA GLU A 19 -7.02 12.88 15.01
C GLU A 19 -6.38 11.58 14.51
N GLN A 20 -5.97 10.71 15.43
CA GLN A 20 -5.60 9.35 15.07
C GLN A 20 -6.87 8.51 14.89
N PRO A 21 -6.96 7.67 13.84
CA PRO A 21 -8.10 6.76 13.69
C PRO A 21 -8.21 5.81 14.90
N PRO A 22 -9.44 5.54 15.40
CA PRO A 22 -9.63 4.55 16.45
C PRO A 22 -9.20 3.17 15.93
N ASN A 23 -8.49 2.40 16.77
CA ASN A 23 -7.98 1.06 16.43
C ASN A 23 -7.01 1.00 15.22
N ARG A 24 -6.22 2.05 14.99
CA ARG A 24 -5.23 2.10 13.90
C ARG A 24 -4.32 0.86 13.91
N ARG A 25 -4.32 0.11 12.80
CA ARG A 25 -3.30 -0.91 12.51
C ARG A 25 -2.13 -0.28 11.79
N ARG A 26 -0.99 -0.97 11.80
CA ARG A 26 0.30 -0.51 11.28
C ARG A 26 0.31 -0.09 9.79
N ASN A 27 -0.71 -0.49 9.02
CA ASN A 27 -0.84 -0.19 7.59
C ASN A 27 -2.01 0.75 7.25
N ASP A 28 -2.74 1.24 8.25
CA ASP A 28 -3.93 2.05 8.06
C ASP A 28 -3.59 3.52 7.78
N THR A 29 -4.61 4.36 7.64
CA THR A 29 -4.49 5.81 7.57
C THR A 29 -3.73 6.37 8.77
N ASP A 30 -2.85 7.35 8.57
CA ASP A 30 -2.03 7.90 9.65
C ASP A 30 -2.83 8.84 10.55
N ALA A 31 -3.59 9.74 9.93
CA ALA A 31 -4.44 10.69 10.63
C ALA A 31 -5.70 11.04 9.84
N LEU A 32 -6.71 11.57 10.52
CA LEU A 32 -7.92 12.09 9.90
C LEU A 32 -8.25 13.47 10.48
N LEU A 33 -9.11 14.20 9.78
CA LEU A 33 -9.71 15.43 10.26
C LEU A 33 -11.17 15.47 9.84
N ASN A 34 -12.07 15.63 10.81
CA ASN A 34 -13.45 15.97 10.56
C ASN A 34 -13.55 17.50 10.46
N TYR A 35 -13.90 18.02 9.28
CA TYR A 35 -13.97 19.46 9.04
C TYR A 35 -15.18 19.80 8.18
N LYS A 36 -16.03 20.71 8.70
CA LYS A 36 -17.29 21.17 8.07
C LYS A 36 -18.14 20.01 7.48
N GLY A 37 -18.33 18.96 8.27
CA GLY A 37 -19.18 17.82 7.88
C GLY A 37 -18.52 16.80 6.93
N LYS A 38 -17.26 16.98 6.56
CA LYS A 38 -16.49 16.04 5.71
C LYS A 38 -15.30 15.47 6.48
N THR A 39 -15.02 14.18 6.28
CA THR A 39 -13.82 13.53 6.83
C THR A 39 -12.72 13.52 5.78
N PHE A 40 -11.58 14.09 6.12
CA PHE A 40 -10.36 14.07 5.30
C PHE A 40 -9.35 13.10 5.90
N TYR A 41 -8.75 12.28 5.04
CA TYR A 41 -7.76 11.28 5.45
C TYR A 41 -6.36 11.69 5.02
N PHE A 42 -5.39 11.53 5.93
CA PHE A 42 -4.02 11.96 5.76
C PHE A 42 -3.03 10.79 5.82
N GLU A 43 -2.05 10.85 4.93
CA GLU A 43 -0.77 10.17 5.09
C GLU A 43 0.23 11.19 5.65
N LEU A 44 0.98 10.79 6.68
CA LEU A 44 1.99 11.62 7.33
C LEU A 44 3.38 11.07 7.01
N LYS A 45 4.27 11.93 6.55
CA LYS A 45 5.67 11.58 6.34
C LYS A 45 6.58 12.61 6.98
N SER A 46 7.78 12.17 7.34
CA SER A 46 8.82 13.07 7.80
C SER A 46 10.18 12.67 7.25
N THR A 47 11.10 13.62 7.17
CA THR A 47 12.47 13.37 6.75
C THR A 47 13.43 14.37 7.38
N THR A 48 14.65 13.94 7.65
CA THR A 48 15.80 14.80 7.98
C THR A 48 16.72 15.04 6.77
N LYS A 49 16.36 14.48 5.62
CA LYS A 49 17.09 14.55 4.35
C LYS A 49 16.29 15.35 3.32
N ASN A 50 16.87 15.52 2.14
CA ASN A 50 16.21 16.19 1.00
C ASN A 50 15.24 15.27 0.23
N SER A 51 15.00 14.04 0.69
CA SER A 51 14.05 13.12 0.04
C SER A 51 13.20 12.43 1.09
N VAL A 52 11.97 12.09 0.72
CA VAL A 52 11.02 11.41 1.59
C VAL A 52 10.97 9.94 1.21
N ILE A 53 11.31 9.05 2.14
CA ILE A 53 11.08 7.62 1.99
C ILE A 53 9.61 7.34 2.27
N THR A 54 8.96 6.53 1.43
CA THR A 54 7.51 6.33 1.52
C THR A 54 7.15 5.00 2.20
N VAL A 55 7.47 3.87 1.57
CA VAL A 55 7.13 2.53 2.07
C VAL A 55 8.02 1.44 1.46
N ARG A 56 8.16 0.31 2.15
CA ARG A 56 8.73 -0.92 1.58
C ARG A 56 7.73 -1.60 0.67
N ASP A 57 8.22 -2.29 -0.37
CA ASP A 57 7.40 -3.08 -1.28
C ASP A 57 6.18 -2.29 -1.83
N PHE A 58 6.43 -1.09 -2.37
CA PHE A 58 5.38 -0.27 -2.98
C PHE A 58 4.71 -1.04 -4.13
N GLY A 59 3.38 -1.10 -4.12
CA GLY A 59 2.59 -1.94 -5.01
C GLY A 59 1.13 -1.49 -5.08
N ILE A 60 0.28 -2.30 -5.72
CA ILE A 60 -1.12 -1.94 -6.01
C ILE A 60 -1.94 -1.55 -4.77
N GLU A 61 -1.71 -2.20 -3.64
CA GLU A 61 -2.42 -1.88 -2.40
C GLU A 61 -2.03 -0.50 -1.85
N HIS A 62 -0.77 -0.06 -2.04
CA HIS A 62 -0.33 1.29 -1.69
C HIS A 62 -0.94 2.34 -2.63
N ILE A 63 -1.03 2.04 -3.93
CA ILE A 63 -1.70 2.91 -4.92
C ILE A 63 -3.16 3.15 -4.50
N LYS A 64 -3.90 2.07 -4.21
CA LYS A 64 -5.30 2.16 -3.73
C LYS A 64 -5.42 2.91 -2.41
N LYS A 65 -4.49 2.69 -1.46
CA LYS A 65 -4.48 3.36 -0.17
C LYS A 65 -4.33 4.87 -0.32
N TRP A 66 -3.42 5.31 -1.19
CA TRP A 66 -2.99 6.71 -1.25
C TRP A 66 -3.75 7.59 -2.24
N GLN A 67 -4.47 7.01 -3.21
CA GLN A 67 -5.14 7.76 -4.29
C GLN A 67 -6.07 8.89 -3.83
N ASN A 68 -6.68 8.76 -2.64
CA ASN A 68 -7.65 9.72 -2.09
C ASN A 68 -7.15 10.40 -0.81
N LYS A 69 -5.86 10.27 -0.47
CA LYS A 69 -5.30 10.85 0.76
C LYS A 69 -4.67 12.20 0.50
N HIS A 70 -4.86 13.09 1.46
CA HIS A 70 -4.03 14.28 1.61
C HIS A 70 -2.73 13.88 2.29
N TRP A 71 -1.67 14.65 2.08
CA TRP A 71 -0.36 14.37 2.67
C TRP A 71 0.14 15.57 3.43
N ILE A 72 0.75 15.31 4.59
CA ILE A 72 1.53 16.31 5.33
C ILE A 72 2.94 15.74 5.49
N ILE A 73 3.92 16.52 5.05
CA ILE A 73 5.32 16.09 4.98
C ILE A 73 6.17 17.06 5.80
N GLY A 74 6.69 16.59 6.93
CA GLY A 74 7.56 17.37 7.81
C GLY A 74 9.04 17.26 7.43
N PHE A 75 9.71 18.40 7.27
CA PHE A 75 11.16 18.48 7.03
C PHE A 75 11.87 18.94 8.30
N TYR A 76 12.74 18.08 8.81
CA TYR A 76 13.47 18.26 10.07
C TYR A 76 14.95 18.54 9.82
N ASP A 77 15.62 19.19 10.77
CA ASP A 77 17.09 19.15 10.82
C ASP A 77 17.62 17.82 11.40
N GLN A 78 18.94 17.71 11.52
CA GLN A 78 19.60 16.56 12.11
C GLN A 78 19.37 16.44 13.63
N GLU A 79 19.02 17.55 14.28
CA GLU A 79 18.75 17.66 15.72
C GLU A 79 17.26 17.42 16.05
N THR A 80 16.45 17.03 15.06
CA THR A 80 15.00 16.76 15.18
C THR A 80 14.09 17.97 15.38
N ASN A 81 14.57 19.18 15.08
CA ASN A 81 13.71 20.35 15.02
C ASN A 81 12.97 20.40 13.68
N LEU A 82 11.65 20.59 13.74
CA LEU A 82 10.81 20.75 12.54
C LEU A 82 11.07 22.12 11.92
N LYS A 83 11.57 22.15 10.68
CA LYS A 83 11.81 23.40 9.94
C LYS A 83 10.54 23.92 9.27
N TYR A 84 9.88 23.06 8.51
CA TYR A 84 8.67 23.39 7.77
C TYR A 84 7.92 22.13 7.37
N CYS A 85 6.67 22.31 6.94
CA CYS A 85 5.87 21.25 6.35
C CYS A 85 5.46 21.60 4.93
N HIS A 86 5.24 20.57 4.10
CA HIS A 86 4.44 20.69 2.89
C HIS A 86 3.10 20.01 3.10
N TYR A 87 2.06 20.59 2.51
CA TYR A 87 0.77 19.94 2.29
C TYR A 87 0.71 19.50 0.82
N ALA A 88 0.12 18.33 0.58
CA ALA A 88 -0.19 17.86 -0.77
C ALA A 88 -1.63 17.34 -0.82
N SER A 89 -2.38 17.77 -1.82
CA SER A 89 -3.68 17.19 -2.15
C SER A 89 -3.56 15.82 -2.81
N PRO A 90 -4.65 15.02 -2.84
CA PRO A 90 -4.71 13.80 -3.64
C PRO A 90 -4.34 14.03 -5.11
N LYS A 91 -4.80 15.15 -5.68
CA LYS A 91 -4.50 15.54 -7.07
C LYS A 91 -3.01 15.77 -7.29
N GLU A 92 -2.35 16.49 -6.39
CA GLU A 92 -0.91 16.75 -6.49
C GLU A 92 -0.12 15.45 -6.34
N MET A 93 -0.43 14.62 -5.34
CA MET A 93 0.26 13.34 -5.13
C MET A 93 0.00 12.32 -6.23
N SER A 94 -1.13 12.41 -6.93
CA SER A 94 -1.45 11.50 -8.03
C SER A 94 -0.38 11.46 -9.12
N LYS A 95 0.38 12.54 -9.34
CA LYS A 95 1.44 12.58 -10.35
C LYS A 95 2.56 11.62 -9.99
N TRP A 96 3.11 11.72 -8.79
CA TRP A 96 4.15 10.82 -8.30
C TRP A 96 3.65 9.38 -8.18
N ILE A 97 2.42 9.17 -7.66
CA ILE A 97 1.84 7.83 -7.54
C ILE A 97 1.71 7.17 -8.91
N LYS A 98 1.21 7.88 -9.93
CA LYS A 98 1.09 7.38 -11.31
C LYS A 98 2.43 7.05 -11.93
N GLU A 99 3.45 7.86 -11.70
CA GLU A 99 4.82 7.57 -12.16
C GLU A 99 5.32 6.22 -11.58
N LYS A 100 5.08 5.99 -10.27
CA LYS A 100 5.48 4.72 -9.62
C LYS A 100 4.60 3.54 -10.04
N GLU A 101 3.31 3.77 -10.28
CA GLU A 101 2.40 2.78 -10.86
C GLU A 101 2.86 2.35 -12.26
N GLN A 102 3.22 3.30 -13.12
CA GLN A 102 3.74 3.02 -14.45
C GLN A 102 5.03 2.20 -14.40
N TYR A 103 5.92 2.51 -13.45
CA TYR A 103 7.17 1.78 -13.25
C TYR A 103 6.93 0.28 -12.99
N ILE A 104 5.95 -0.07 -12.16
CA ILE A 104 5.64 -1.46 -11.79
C ILE A 104 4.59 -2.13 -12.71
N ALA A 105 4.00 -1.39 -13.66
CA ALA A 105 2.86 -1.85 -14.46
C ALA A 105 3.16 -3.12 -15.27
N GLY A 106 4.38 -3.25 -15.81
CA GLY A 106 4.80 -4.44 -16.55
C GLY A 106 4.75 -5.71 -15.70
N ASP A 107 5.29 -5.64 -14.48
CA ASP A 107 5.31 -6.77 -13.55
C ASP A 107 3.90 -7.16 -13.11
N PHE A 108 3.03 -6.18 -12.85
CA PHE A 108 1.62 -6.46 -12.58
C PHE A 108 0.92 -7.12 -13.77
N LYS A 109 1.23 -6.69 -14.99
CA LYS A 109 0.64 -7.30 -16.18
C LYS A 109 1.10 -8.75 -16.35
N LEU A 110 2.36 -9.04 -16.08
CA LEU A 110 2.87 -10.41 -16.03
C LEU A 110 2.12 -11.23 -14.97
N ALA A 111 1.94 -10.69 -13.76
CA ALA A 111 1.22 -11.38 -12.69
C ALA A 111 -0.26 -11.68 -13.04
N GLN A 112 -0.88 -10.88 -13.92
CA GLN A 112 -2.25 -11.13 -14.40
C GLN A 112 -2.32 -12.16 -15.54
N LEU A 113 -1.31 -12.20 -16.41
CA LEU A 113 -1.36 -12.99 -17.65
C LEU A 113 -0.73 -14.37 -17.48
N VAL A 114 0.44 -14.45 -16.85
CA VAL A 114 1.24 -15.69 -16.76
C VAL A 114 0.52 -16.83 -16.04
N PRO A 115 -0.24 -16.62 -14.95
CA PRO A 115 -0.99 -17.69 -14.32
C PRO A 115 -1.92 -18.43 -15.29
N ASN A 116 -2.56 -17.70 -16.22
CA ASN A 116 -3.49 -18.29 -17.20
C ASN A 116 -2.80 -19.17 -18.25
N LEU A 117 -1.48 -19.02 -18.43
CA LEU A 117 -0.68 -19.88 -19.32
C LEU A 117 -0.34 -21.23 -18.69
N ILE A 118 -0.46 -21.36 -17.36
CA ILE A 118 -0.29 -22.65 -16.69
C ILE A 118 -1.45 -23.55 -17.10
N ASN A 119 -1.14 -24.68 -17.73
CA ASN A 119 -2.10 -25.70 -18.14
C ASN A 119 -1.95 -26.97 -17.28
N LEU A 120 -2.78 -27.98 -17.54
CA LEU A 120 -2.75 -29.25 -16.79
C LEU A 120 -1.38 -29.94 -16.84
N GLN A 121 -0.71 -29.92 -18.00
CA GLN A 121 0.61 -30.55 -18.12
C GLN A 121 1.64 -29.88 -17.21
N VAL A 122 1.66 -28.55 -17.17
CA VAL A 122 2.55 -27.80 -16.26
C VAL A 122 2.19 -28.10 -14.80
N MET A 123 0.90 -28.16 -14.47
CA MET A 123 0.45 -28.53 -13.13
C MET A 123 0.95 -29.94 -12.74
N TYR A 124 0.78 -30.93 -13.62
CA TYR A 124 1.25 -32.30 -13.39
C TYR A 124 2.76 -32.37 -13.19
N ASN A 125 3.54 -31.57 -13.92
CA ASN A 125 4.99 -31.48 -13.71
C ASN A 125 5.38 -30.91 -12.34
N ILE A 126 4.49 -30.15 -11.68
CA ILE A 126 4.74 -29.52 -10.36
C ILE A 126 4.28 -30.43 -9.21
N VAL A 127 3.09 -31.04 -9.31
CA VAL A 127 2.47 -31.78 -8.20
C VAL A 127 2.25 -33.28 -8.46
N GLY A 128 2.70 -33.77 -9.62
CA GLY A 128 2.44 -35.11 -10.11
C GLY A 128 1.04 -35.24 -10.70
N GLU A 129 0.88 -36.12 -11.69
CA GLU A 129 -0.41 -36.44 -12.29
C GLU A 129 -1.24 -37.33 -11.35
N LYS A 130 -2.45 -36.86 -11.01
CA LYS A 130 -3.43 -37.59 -10.20
C LYS A 130 -4.83 -37.29 -10.69
N GLN A 131 -5.73 -38.24 -10.56
CA GLN A 131 -7.17 -38.02 -10.78
C GLN A 131 -7.84 -37.33 -9.58
N TYR A 132 -7.17 -37.32 -8.43
CA TYR A 132 -7.67 -36.77 -7.17
C TYR A 132 -6.52 -36.16 -6.36
N TYR A 133 -6.71 -34.95 -5.84
CA TYR A 133 -5.76 -34.24 -4.98
C TYR A 133 -6.35 -33.99 -3.60
N THR A 134 -5.52 -34.12 -2.57
CA THR A 134 -5.93 -33.88 -1.18
C THR A 134 -5.68 -32.42 -0.76
N ILE A 135 -6.25 -32.02 0.39
CA ILE A 135 -5.86 -30.76 1.06
C ILE A 135 -4.36 -30.67 1.33
N GLN A 136 -3.66 -31.79 1.54
CA GLN A 136 -2.22 -31.79 1.77
C GLN A 136 -1.44 -31.49 0.49
N ASP A 137 -1.91 -32.00 -0.66
CA ASP A 137 -1.33 -31.65 -1.96
C ASP A 137 -1.48 -30.14 -2.24
N ALA A 138 -2.68 -29.59 -2.01
CA ALA A 138 -2.93 -28.15 -2.13
C ALA A 138 -2.05 -27.32 -1.17
N LYS A 139 -1.91 -27.75 0.09
CA LYS A 139 -1.08 -27.06 1.11
C LYS A 139 0.41 -27.05 0.79
N LYS A 140 0.95 -28.04 0.08
CA LYS A 140 2.36 -28.00 -0.37
C LYS A 140 2.62 -26.82 -1.30
N ILE A 141 1.62 -26.43 -2.08
CA ILE A 141 1.69 -25.31 -3.04
C ILE A 141 1.25 -24.00 -2.39
N GLN A 142 0.01 -23.93 -1.88
CA GLN A 142 -0.55 -22.68 -1.35
C GLN A 142 -0.20 -22.36 0.10
N LYS A 143 0.36 -23.32 0.84
CA LYS A 143 0.90 -23.09 2.20
C LYS A 143 -0.15 -22.44 3.11
N ARG A 144 0.13 -21.22 3.59
CA ARG A 144 -0.72 -20.45 4.52
C ARG A 144 -1.40 -19.26 3.83
N GLN A 145 -1.43 -19.23 2.50
CA GLN A 145 -2.06 -18.16 1.74
C GLN A 145 -3.58 -18.29 1.76
N TYR A 146 -4.10 -19.52 1.79
CA TYR A 146 -5.49 -19.78 2.14
C TYR A 146 -5.63 -20.12 3.62
N THR A 147 -6.73 -19.67 4.19
CA THR A 147 -7.31 -20.16 5.44
C THR A 147 -7.78 -21.61 5.28
N LEU A 148 -8.02 -22.28 6.41
CA LEU A 148 -8.57 -23.64 6.38
C LEU A 148 -9.93 -23.67 5.69
N GLU A 149 -10.77 -22.67 5.94
CA GLU A 149 -12.09 -22.54 5.33
C GLU A 149 -12.00 -22.40 3.80
N GLU A 150 -11.12 -21.54 3.28
CA GLU A 150 -10.91 -21.37 1.85
C GLU A 150 -10.47 -22.68 1.17
N TYR A 151 -9.59 -23.47 1.81
CA TYR A 151 -9.24 -24.80 1.29
C TYR A 151 -10.48 -25.70 1.17
N HIS A 152 -11.34 -25.74 2.19
CA HIS A 152 -12.56 -26.56 2.15
C HIS A 152 -13.56 -26.06 1.11
N GLN A 153 -13.75 -24.74 1.00
CA GLN A 153 -14.66 -24.14 0.01
C GLN A 153 -14.22 -24.42 -1.44
N LEU A 154 -12.91 -24.58 -1.67
CA LEU A 154 -12.38 -24.91 -3.00
C LEU A 154 -12.55 -26.38 -3.37
N MET A 155 -12.90 -27.29 -2.45
CA MET A 155 -13.09 -28.71 -2.75
C MET A 155 -14.26 -28.90 -3.72
N ASP A 156 -13.98 -29.49 -4.88
CA ASP A 156 -14.98 -29.84 -5.89
C ASP A 156 -15.19 -31.35 -6.01
N ARG A 157 -14.56 -32.12 -5.12
CA ARG A 157 -14.76 -33.55 -4.89
C ARG A 157 -14.98 -33.79 -3.41
N GLU A 158 -15.58 -34.92 -3.07
CA GLU A 158 -15.69 -35.35 -1.67
C GLU A 158 -14.29 -35.38 -1.02
N ASN A 159 -14.08 -34.52 -0.03
CA ASN A 159 -12.82 -34.37 0.72
C ASN A 159 -11.56 -34.05 -0.11
N GLY A 160 -11.69 -33.50 -1.32
CA GLY A 160 -10.55 -33.21 -2.17
C GLY A 160 -10.85 -32.39 -3.43
N TYR A 161 -9.91 -32.43 -4.37
CA TYR A 161 -9.93 -31.61 -5.57
C TYR A 161 -9.74 -32.44 -6.84
N SER A 162 -10.44 -32.04 -7.89
CA SER A 162 -10.18 -32.47 -9.27
C SER A 162 -8.85 -31.88 -9.80
N PRO A 163 -8.31 -32.41 -10.92
CA PRO A 163 -7.19 -31.79 -11.62
C PRO A 163 -7.45 -30.34 -12.01
N GLN A 164 -8.66 -29.99 -12.44
CA GLN A 164 -9.02 -28.64 -12.85
C GLN A 164 -9.01 -27.67 -11.66
N ARG A 165 -9.48 -28.14 -10.50
CA ARG A 165 -9.43 -27.33 -9.28
C ARG A 165 -8.01 -27.18 -8.74
N MET A 166 -7.22 -28.24 -8.78
CA MET A 166 -5.80 -28.16 -8.42
C MET A 166 -5.04 -27.21 -9.35
N LEU A 167 -5.39 -27.17 -10.65
CA LEU A 167 -4.82 -26.22 -11.61
C LEU A 167 -5.10 -24.79 -11.17
N GLN A 168 -6.33 -24.46 -10.77
CA GLN A 168 -6.67 -23.14 -10.27
C GLN A 168 -5.83 -22.77 -9.04
N ILE A 169 -5.65 -23.69 -8.09
CA ILE A 169 -4.83 -23.47 -6.89
C ILE A 169 -3.36 -23.13 -7.26
N ILE A 170 -2.81 -23.79 -8.29
CA ILE A 170 -1.46 -23.46 -8.79
C ILE A 170 -1.42 -22.08 -9.44
N ARG A 171 -2.45 -21.72 -10.23
CA ARG A 171 -2.55 -20.40 -10.86
C ARG A 171 -2.61 -19.29 -9.81
N ASP A 172 -3.45 -19.46 -8.79
CA ASP A 172 -3.56 -18.51 -7.68
C ASP A 172 -2.22 -18.38 -6.93
N ARG A 173 -1.48 -19.48 -6.77
CA ARG A 173 -0.14 -19.44 -6.17
C ARG A 173 0.86 -18.66 -7.03
N CYS A 174 0.83 -18.89 -8.33
CA CYS A 174 1.69 -18.17 -9.29
C CYS A 174 1.39 -16.67 -9.25
N GLU A 175 0.11 -16.30 -9.34
CA GLU A 175 -0.32 -14.91 -9.23
C GLU A 175 0.14 -14.27 -7.92
N TYR A 176 -0.05 -14.97 -6.79
CA TYR A 176 0.37 -14.48 -5.48
C TYR A 176 1.87 -14.18 -5.42
N ILE A 177 2.72 -15.12 -5.85
CA ILE A 177 4.17 -14.94 -5.83
C ILE A 177 4.57 -13.77 -6.74
N MET A 178 4.03 -13.73 -7.96
CA MET A 178 4.36 -12.68 -8.92
C MET A 178 3.94 -11.31 -8.40
N ARG A 179 2.69 -11.15 -7.95
CA ARG A 179 2.19 -9.89 -7.36
C ARG A 179 3.05 -9.41 -6.19
N ARG A 180 3.54 -10.34 -5.36
CA ARG A 180 4.43 -10.00 -4.24
C ARG A 180 5.81 -9.54 -4.72
N GLY A 181 6.30 -10.09 -5.83
CA GLY A 181 7.53 -9.64 -6.49
C GLY A 181 7.38 -8.35 -7.29
N SER A 182 6.18 -8.04 -7.77
CA SER A 182 5.83 -6.83 -8.55
C SER A 182 5.77 -5.56 -7.69
N THR A 183 6.81 -5.29 -6.92
CA THR A 183 6.86 -4.13 -6.02
C THR A 183 8.14 -3.34 -6.20
N LEU A 184 8.04 -2.02 -5.97
CA LEU A 184 9.17 -1.12 -5.94
C LEU A 184 9.61 -0.90 -4.49
N ASN A 185 10.84 -1.27 -4.15
CA ASN A 185 11.32 -1.14 -2.79
C ASN A 185 11.71 0.31 -2.46
N ASN A 186 11.15 0.86 -1.38
CA ASN A 186 11.49 2.18 -0.83
C ASN A 186 11.54 3.31 -1.86
N PRO A 187 10.50 3.55 -2.68
CA PRO A 187 10.54 4.68 -3.60
C PRO A 187 10.62 6.00 -2.82
N HIS A 188 11.50 6.87 -3.29
CA HIS A 188 11.70 8.19 -2.72
C HIS A 188 10.88 9.23 -3.48
N ILE A 189 10.34 10.20 -2.74
CA ILE A 189 9.88 11.47 -3.31
C ILE A 189 11.07 12.45 -3.23
N PRO A 190 11.63 12.90 -4.36
CA PRO A 190 12.76 13.82 -4.36
C PRO A 190 12.34 15.24 -3.94
N ALA A 191 13.24 16.04 -3.35
CA ALA A 191 12.97 17.44 -3.01
C ALA A 191 12.42 18.25 -4.19
N SER A 192 12.91 17.98 -5.40
CA SER A 192 12.48 18.67 -6.62
C SER A 192 10.99 18.53 -6.90
N TYR A 193 10.35 17.47 -6.39
CA TYR A 193 8.90 17.28 -6.52
C TYR A 193 8.10 18.38 -5.82
N PHE A 194 8.67 18.96 -4.76
CA PHE A 194 8.07 20.04 -3.96
C PHE A 194 8.52 21.44 -4.40
N ASN A 195 9.23 21.56 -5.53
CA ASN A 195 9.68 22.87 -6.02
C ASN A 195 8.49 23.80 -6.26
N GLY A 196 8.55 24.99 -5.68
CA GLY A 196 7.49 26.00 -5.77
C GLY A 196 6.31 25.80 -4.81
N TRP A 197 6.32 24.74 -3.98
CA TRP A 197 5.27 24.53 -2.99
C TRP A 197 5.49 25.40 -1.75
N GLU A 198 4.40 25.83 -1.11
CA GLU A 198 4.48 26.63 0.12
C GLU A 198 5.16 25.82 1.24
N LYS A 199 6.14 26.44 1.90
CA LYS A 199 6.73 25.93 3.15
C LYS A 199 5.91 26.45 4.33
N ILE A 200 5.14 25.57 4.95
CA ILE A 200 4.29 25.91 6.10
C ILE A 200 5.15 25.90 7.36
N ILE A 201 5.49 27.11 7.85
CA ILE A 201 6.36 27.30 9.04
C ILE A 201 5.53 27.62 10.28
N ASP A 202 4.40 28.32 10.12
CA ASP A 202 3.53 28.75 11.22
C ASP A 202 2.07 28.61 10.83
N ASN A 203 1.15 28.79 11.80
CA ASN A 203 -0.30 28.73 11.60
C ASN A 203 -0.76 27.44 10.88
N ARG A 204 -0.02 26.33 11.09
CA ARG A 204 -0.16 25.06 10.37
C ARG A 204 -1.60 24.55 10.30
N ALA A 205 -2.25 24.50 11.46
CA ALA A 205 -3.65 24.14 11.58
C ALA A 205 -4.56 25.02 10.72
N SER A 206 -4.43 26.35 10.78
CA SER A 206 -5.25 27.28 10.00
C SER A 206 -4.98 27.15 8.50
N LYS A 207 -3.70 27.09 8.10
CA LYS A 207 -3.27 26.88 6.72
C LYS A 207 -3.83 25.61 6.11
N LEU A 208 -3.82 24.50 6.85
CA LEU A 208 -4.45 23.27 6.39
C LEU A 208 -5.93 23.46 6.08
N ARG A 209 -6.69 24.15 6.95
CA ARG A 209 -8.13 24.38 6.69
C ARG A 209 -8.35 25.24 5.45
N GLN A 210 -7.51 26.25 5.19
CA GLN A 210 -7.56 27.03 3.95
C GLN A 210 -7.37 26.14 2.70
N TYR A 211 -6.47 25.16 2.76
CA TYR A 211 -6.31 24.18 1.68
C TYR A 211 -7.54 23.28 1.52
N LEU A 212 -8.13 22.82 2.63
CA LEU A 212 -9.28 21.93 2.62
C LEU A 212 -10.58 22.62 2.19
N ASP A 213 -10.71 23.94 2.38
CA ASP A 213 -11.86 24.72 1.91
C ASP A 213 -12.10 24.57 0.39
N GLN A 214 -11.04 24.30 -0.38
CA GLN A 214 -11.14 24.04 -1.83
C GLN A 214 -11.78 22.68 -2.18
N TYR A 215 -12.03 21.83 -1.18
CA TYR A 215 -12.56 20.47 -1.31
C TYR A 215 -13.90 20.31 -0.58
N LEU A 216 -14.49 21.43 -0.16
CA LEU A 216 -15.82 21.49 0.42
C LEU A 216 -16.73 22.00 -0.69
N ASP A 217 -17.71 21.16 -1.05
CA ASP A 217 -18.67 21.44 -2.11
C ASP A 217 -19.60 22.60 -1.72
#